data_AF-A0A5Z0R0R1-F1
#
_entry.id   AF-A0A5Z0R0R1-F1
#
_cell.length_a   1.000
_cell.length_b   1.000
_cell.length_c   1.000
_cell.angle_alpha   90.00
_cell.angle_beta   90.00
_cell.angle_gamma   90.00
#
_symmetry.space_group_name_H-M   'P 1'
#
loop_
_entity.id
_entity.type
_entity.pdbx_description
1 polymer ?
#
loop_
_entity_poly.entity_id
_entity_poly.type
_entity_poly.pdbx_seq_one_letter_code
_entity_poly.pdbx_strand_id
1 'polypeptide(L)'
;MGLTSTPRHNQRFFTLVTRGGLAALTRAANGEPLRLTHMAVGDGGGSEITPAREQTSLVNEIYRGPLNQVYTDPADNTRIIAEMIIPPPKSSFWVRETGLYDANGELFAVSKPPPGEIPAPEEGATRDMVVRISLVISGMSNVILTTDSSTVTATKDYVINAVKPFLRIDQNLGEIARAGEDAQAAARDHLGLGNSATRNLGTAPGTVAMGNDARIIATKKAIDDTQTGLNAQTVMWLDSPDDLSSLPSGARRFAINTPGKYVLPNSGFFFLEVLAKRDTENGCNILATDNDGNTWSGLRWNARTESGFIWSPLTSCPPGVPLAWPTDIPPAGYTLMAGQSFDKTAYPLLARAYPSGMLPDMRGWMIKGKPTGRRSVLSLEMDGNKRHTHTGRALDTDLGTKSTSSFDYGTKTTSEAGYHVHNAYGHMDSGGAKRGTDFALADAGPGATSRDTNGAGIHVHNTWIGPHGHTVYIGPHGHLVIVDPDGNEEVTVKNIAFNYIVRLA
;
A
#
# COMPACT_ATOMS: atom_id res chain seq x y z
N MET A 1 -34.80 46.73 85.24
CA MET A 1 -34.63 46.80 86.70
C MET A 1 -35.08 45.48 87.31
N GLY A 2 -34.25 44.85 88.15
CA GLY A 2 -34.59 43.65 88.91
C GLY A 2 -33.81 42.37 88.53
N LEU A 3 -32.47 42.40 88.51
CA LEU A 3 -31.65 41.18 88.41
C LEU A 3 -31.52 40.52 89.79
N THR A 4 -32.60 39.86 90.21
CA THR A 4 -32.60 38.96 91.36
C THR A 4 -32.09 37.60 90.91
N SER A 5 -30.81 37.33 91.14
CA SER A 5 -30.34 35.95 91.30
C SER A 5 -30.86 35.47 92.65
N THR A 6 -32.11 35.00 92.69
CA THR A 6 -32.67 34.41 93.91
C THR A 6 -31.89 33.12 94.19
N PRO A 7 -31.15 32.99 95.29
CA PRO A 7 -30.49 31.74 95.60
C PRO A 7 -31.58 30.72 95.94
N ARG A 8 -31.61 29.59 95.23
CA ARG A 8 -32.35 28.42 95.72
C ARG A 8 -31.63 27.97 97.00
N HIS A 9 -32.19 28.31 98.15
CA HIS A 9 -31.79 27.85 99.48
C HIS A 9 -31.93 26.32 99.60
N ASN A 10 -31.05 25.55 98.94
CA ASN A 10 -30.57 24.22 99.36
C ASN A 10 -29.53 23.57 98.41
N GLN A 11 -28.90 24.30 97.48
CA GLN A 11 -27.88 23.70 96.62
C GLN A 11 -26.49 23.79 97.25
N ARG A 12 -25.90 22.61 97.52
CA ARG A 12 -24.57 22.45 98.11
C ARG A 12 -23.44 23.11 97.27
N PHE A 13 -23.67 23.30 95.96
CA PHE A 13 -22.71 23.87 94.99
C PHE A 13 -23.45 24.81 94.02
N PHE A 14 -22.93 26.03 93.81
CA PHE A 14 -23.55 27.01 92.94
C PHE A 14 -22.54 28.07 92.46
N THR A 15 -22.87 28.73 91.35
CA THR A 15 -22.11 29.87 90.79
C THR A 15 -22.91 31.15 90.96
N LEU A 16 -22.26 32.22 91.42
CA LEU A 16 -22.85 33.54 91.60
C LEU A 16 -22.10 34.57 90.74
N VAL A 17 -22.84 35.40 90.01
CA VAL A 17 -22.28 36.56 89.30
C VAL A 17 -22.00 37.66 90.31
N THR A 18 -20.78 38.19 90.32
CA THR A 18 -20.38 39.28 91.22
C THR A 18 -20.94 40.62 90.73
N ARG A 19 -20.77 41.68 91.52
CA ARG A 19 -21.06 43.06 91.10
C ARG A 19 -20.21 43.47 89.89
N GLY A 20 -18.96 42.99 89.81
CA GLY A 20 -18.08 43.18 88.66
C GLY A 20 -18.62 42.50 87.41
N GLY A 21 -19.05 41.24 87.51
CA GLY A 21 -19.65 40.52 86.39
C GLY A 21 -20.98 41.11 85.92
N LEU A 22 -21.79 41.65 86.84
CA LEU A 22 -23.01 42.35 86.48
C LEU A 22 -22.72 43.67 85.73
N ALA A 23 -21.69 44.42 86.15
CA ALA A 23 -21.24 45.60 85.43
C ALA A 23 -20.71 45.23 84.04
N ALA A 24 -19.93 44.16 83.92
CA ALA A 24 -19.43 43.64 82.65
C ALA A 24 -20.57 43.18 81.72
N LEU A 25 -21.61 42.53 82.25
CA LEU A 25 -22.82 42.18 81.49
C LEU A 25 -23.60 43.43 81.03
N THR A 26 -23.63 44.49 81.84
CA THR A 26 -24.28 45.76 81.47
C THR A 26 -23.53 46.46 80.35
N ARG A 27 -22.18 46.49 80.41
CA ARG A 27 -21.33 46.98 79.31
C ARG A 27 -21.54 46.16 78.04
N ALA A 28 -21.65 44.84 78.18
CA ALA A 28 -21.90 43.94 77.06
C ALA A 28 -23.26 44.15 76.38
N ALA A 29 -24.31 44.41 77.17
CA ALA A 29 -25.62 44.77 76.64
C ALA A 29 -25.59 46.08 75.82
N ASN A 30 -24.64 46.96 76.09
CA ASN A 30 -24.43 48.23 75.39
C ASN A 30 -23.45 48.14 74.20
N GLY A 31 -23.01 46.93 73.82
CA GLY A 31 -22.21 46.70 72.61
C GLY A 31 -20.71 46.49 72.83
N GLU A 32 -20.20 46.50 74.07
CA GLU A 32 -18.82 46.12 74.36
C GLU A 32 -18.64 44.59 74.39
N PRO A 33 -17.67 43.99 73.67
CA PRO A 33 -17.46 42.55 73.74
C PRO A 33 -17.06 42.07 75.14
N LEU A 34 -17.87 41.19 75.75
CA LEU A 34 -17.50 40.51 76.99
C LEU A 34 -16.51 39.37 76.69
N ARG A 35 -15.25 39.58 77.06
CA ARG A 35 -14.19 38.58 76.88
C ARG A 35 -13.81 37.98 78.23
N LEU A 36 -14.15 36.71 78.44
CA LEU A 36 -13.65 35.92 79.56
C LEU A 36 -12.30 35.34 79.18
N THR A 37 -11.28 35.54 80.00
CA THR A 37 -9.89 35.20 79.63
C THR A 37 -9.25 34.20 80.57
N HIS A 38 -9.53 34.30 81.87
CA HIS A 38 -8.89 33.48 82.89
C HIS A 38 -9.91 32.85 83.84
N MET A 39 -9.54 31.70 84.37
CA MET A 39 -10.18 31.10 85.53
C MET A 39 -9.15 31.01 86.66
N ALA A 40 -9.59 31.18 87.90
CA ALA A 40 -8.78 30.88 89.07
C ALA A 40 -9.48 29.87 89.98
N VAL A 41 -8.68 29.15 90.75
CA VAL A 41 -9.11 28.19 91.76
C VAL A 41 -8.42 28.50 93.08
N GLY A 42 -9.13 28.29 94.19
CA GLY A 42 -8.65 28.55 95.54
C GLY A 42 -9.15 27.52 96.54
N ASP A 43 -8.52 27.47 97.71
CA ASP A 43 -8.88 26.55 98.80
C ASP A 43 -9.78 27.18 99.88
N GLY A 44 -10.19 28.43 99.68
CA GLY A 44 -11.07 29.16 100.60
C GLY A 44 -10.42 29.52 101.94
N GLY A 45 -9.08 29.53 102.03
CA GLY A 45 -8.36 29.77 103.29
C GLY A 45 -8.47 28.59 104.26
N GLY A 46 -8.66 27.37 103.73
CA GLY A 46 -8.80 26.15 104.52
C GLY A 46 -10.24 25.78 104.91
N SER A 47 -11.23 26.64 104.62
CA SER A 47 -12.65 26.42 104.95
C SER A 47 -13.55 26.53 103.72
N GLU A 48 -14.78 26.00 103.80
CA GLU A 48 -15.77 26.24 102.74
C GLU A 48 -16.18 27.71 102.70
N ILE A 49 -16.13 28.31 101.51
CA ILE A 49 -16.60 29.67 101.30
C ILE A 49 -18.12 29.70 101.05
N THR A 50 -18.74 30.85 101.36
CA THR A 50 -20.05 31.21 100.82
C THR A 50 -19.85 32.33 99.80
N PRO A 51 -20.00 32.07 98.50
CA PRO A 51 -19.84 33.10 97.48
C PRO A 51 -20.74 34.31 97.73
N ALA A 52 -20.18 35.52 97.72
CA ALA A 52 -20.87 36.79 97.92
C ALA A 52 -20.77 37.68 96.68
N ARG A 53 -21.81 38.49 96.43
CA ARG A 53 -21.91 39.31 95.21
C ARG A 53 -20.86 40.43 95.21
N GLU A 54 -20.41 40.85 96.39
CA GLU A 54 -19.47 41.94 96.60
C GLU A 54 -18.00 41.50 96.43
N GLN A 55 -17.73 40.19 96.24
CA GLN A 55 -16.37 39.69 96.04
C GLN A 55 -15.72 40.28 94.79
N THR A 56 -14.49 40.77 94.96
CA THR A 56 -13.62 41.27 93.89
C THR A 56 -12.46 40.31 93.61
N SER A 57 -12.22 39.34 94.50
CA SER A 57 -11.19 38.30 94.40
C SER A 57 -11.64 37.04 95.17
N LEU A 58 -10.95 35.93 94.93
CA LEU A 58 -11.08 34.70 95.72
C LEU A 58 -10.53 34.92 97.14
N VAL A 59 -11.04 34.17 98.12
CA VAL A 59 -10.62 34.25 99.53
C VAL A 59 -9.15 33.85 99.68
N ASN A 60 -8.73 32.79 98.99
CA ASN A 60 -7.34 32.39 98.87
C ASN A 60 -7.08 31.72 97.51
N GLU A 61 -6.62 32.52 96.54
CA GLU A 61 -6.29 32.03 95.20
C GLU A 61 -5.00 31.21 95.21
N ILE A 62 -5.06 29.99 94.67
CA ILE A 62 -3.90 29.08 94.57
C ILE A 62 -3.37 29.02 93.13
N TYR A 63 -4.26 29.01 92.15
CA TYR A 63 -3.87 28.91 90.74
C TYR A 63 -4.80 29.72 89.86
N ARG A 64 -4.22 30.39 88.87
CA ARG A 64 -4.93 31.09 87.79
C ARG A 64 -4.31 30.73 86.46
N GLY A 65 -5.15 30.43 85.48
CA GLY A 65 -4.72 30.09 84.13
C GLY A 65 -5.68 30.61 83.06
N PRO A 66 -5.25 30.62 81.79
CA PRO A 66 -6.12 30.98 80.67
C PRO A 66 -7.23 29.94 80.48
N LEU A 67 -8.37 30.38 79.96
CA LEU A 67 -9.46 29.47 79.57
C LEU A 67 -9.07 28.66 78.34
N ASN A 68 -9.28 27.34 78.38
CA ASN A 68 -9.10 26.45 77.23
C ASN A 68 -10.26 26.59 76.25
N GLN A 69 -11.49 26.62 76.75
CA GLN A 69 -12.69 26.82 75.94
C GLN A 69 -13.82 27.43 76.77
N VAL A 70 -14.65 28.24 76.11
CA VAL A 70 -15.93 28.70 76.63
C VAL A 70 -16.98 28.42 75.56
N TYR A 71 -18.07 27.74 75.93
CA TYR A 71 -19.13 27.39 75.01
C TYR A 71 -20.48 27.34 75.72
N THR A 72 -21.55 27.52 74.94
CA THR A 72 -22.92 27.31 75.42
C THR A 72 -23.22 25.82 75.46
N ASP A 73 -23.79 25.33 76.56
CA ASP A 73 -24.16 23.92 76.70
C ASP A 73 -25.13 23.49 75.58
N PRO A 74 -24.78 22.50 74.74
CA PRO A 74 -25.65 22.02 73.65
C PRO A 74 -27.01 21.49 74.14
N ALA A 75 -27.12 21.09 75.41
CA ALA A 75 -28.36 20.58 76.01
C ALA A 75 -29.21 21.65 76.71
N ASP A 76 -28.61 22.80 77.08
CA ASP A 76 -29.29 23.91 77.75
C ASP A 76 -28.64 25.23 77.32
N ASN A 77 -29.25 25.88 76.31
CA ASN A 77 -28.76 27.15 75.78
C ASN A 77 -28.78 28.31 76.81
N THR A 78 -29.21 28.11 78.06
CA THR A 78 -29.12 29.11 79.13
C THR A 78 -27.87 28.96 80.01
N ARG A 79 -27.06 27.92 79.76
CA ARG A 79 -25.84 27.60 80.49
C ARG A 79 -24.59 27.87 79.65
N ILE A 80 -23.68 28.64 80.24
CA ILE A 80 -22.32 28.82 79.72
C ILE A 80 -21.40 27.93 80.53
N ILE A 81 -20.58 27.15 79.82
CA ILE A 81 -19.54 26.31 80.39
C ILE A 81 -18.19 26.92 80.02
N ALA A 82 -17.39 27.23 81.03
CA ALA A 82 -16.02 27.67 80.88
C ALA A 82 -15.09 26.58 81.44
N GLU A 83 -14.06 26.22 80.67
CA GLU A 83 -13.10 25.18 81.05
C GLU A 83 -11.69 25.76 81.11
N MET A 84 -10.97 25.42 82.18
CA MET A 84 -9.53 25.67 82.33
C MET A 84 -8.80 24.35 82.50
N ILE A 85 -7.65 24.23 81.85
CA ILE A 85 -6.71 23.15 82.08
C ILE A 85 -5.74 23.57 83.18
N ILE A 86 -5.63 22.77 84.23
CA ILE A 86 -4.63 22.92 85.29
C ILE A 86 -3.54 21.86 85.04
N PRO A 87 -2.31 22.27 84.72
CA PRO A 87 -1.18 21.36 84.66
C PRO A 87 -0.83 20.84 86.07
N PRO A 88 -0.16 19.69 86.19
CA PRO A 88 0.13 19.10 87.49
C PRO A 88 0.84 20.08 88.47
N PRO A 89 0.26 20.38 89.64
CA PRO A 89 0.80 21.37 90.57
C PRO A 89 1.97 20.81 91.39
N LYS A 90 2.83 21.69 91.92
CA LYS A 90 3.96 21.27 92.78
C LYS A 90 3.54 20.63 94.11
N SER A 91 2.35 20.95 94.61
CA SER A 91 1.77 20.40 95.84
C SER A 91 0.27 20.21 95.68
N SER A 92 -0.29 19.17 96.32
CA SER A 92 -1.72 18.90 96.30
C SER A 92 -2.49 20.04 96.96
N PHE A 93 -3.61 20.44 96.37
CA PHE A 93 -4.47 21.47 96.96
C PHE A 93 -5.95 21.17 96.74
N TRP A 94 -6.76 21.60 97.71
CA TRP A 94 -8.21 21.49 97.63
C TRP A 94 -8.79 22.66 96.85
N VAL A 95 -9.68 22.36 95.91
CA VAL A 95 -10.47 23.36 95.21
C VAL A 95 -11.79 23.52 95.97
N ARG A 96 -11.95 24.68 96.61
CA ARG A 96 -13.16 25.05 97.38
C ARG A 96 -13.82 26.33 96.87
N GLU A 97 -13.13 27.07 96.03
CA GLU A 97 -13.67 28.21 95.31
C GLU A 97 -13.09 28.26 93.90
N THR A 98 -13.89 28.72 92.94
CA THR A 98 -13.39 29.04 91.60
C THR A 98 -13.95 30.37 91.13
N GLY A 99 -13.16 31.09 90.33
CA GLY A 99 -13.50 32.42 89.83
C GLY A 99 -13.29 32.51 88.33
N LEU A 100 -14.23 33.12 87.61
CA LEU A 100 -14.07 33.53 86.21
C LEU A 100 -13.68 35.00 86.16
N TYR A 101 -12.73 35.35 85.30
CA TYR A 101 -12.23 36.70 85.12
C TYR A 101 -12.37 37.17 83.69
N ASP A 102 -12.72 38.45 83.53
CA ASP A 102 -12.77 39.10 82.22
C ASP A 102 -11.39 39.59 81.75
N ALA A 103 -11.31 40.15 80.55
CA ALA A 103 -10.07 40.70 79.98
C ALA A 103 -9.51 41.91 80.75
N ASN A 104 -10.31 42.56 81.61
CA ASN A 104 -9.86 43.65 82.47
C ASN A 104 -9.34 43.13 83.82
N GLY A 105 -9.37 41.81 84.05
CA GLY A 105 -9.01 41.20 85.32
C GLY A 105 -10.08 41.33 86.40
N GLU A 106 -11.30 41.79 86.06
CA GLU A 106 -12.41 41.87 87.01
C GLU A 106 -12.98 40.46 87.26
N LEU A 107 -13.20 40.11 88.54
CA LEU A 107 -13.86 38.86 88.90
C LEU A 107 -15.32 38.92 88.41
N PHE A 108 -15.65 38.11 87.40
CA PHE A 108 -16.94 38.06 86.74
C PHE A 108 -17.95 37.18 87.50
N ALA A 109 -17.52 35.97 87.86
CA ALA A 109 -18.34 35.04 88.62
C ALA A 109 -17.48 34.27 89.60
N VAL A 110 -18.07 33.93 90.75
CA VAL A 110 -17.44 33.10 91.78
C VAL A 110 -18.35 31.91 92.05
N SER A 111 -17.78 30.72 92.19
CA SER A 111 -18.54 29.52 92.46
C SER A 111 -18.00 28.75 93.66
N LYS A 112 -18.92 28.04 94.31
CA LYS A 112 -18.63 26.97 95.27
C LYS A 112 -18.69 25.63 94.52
N PRO A 113 -17.56 25.09 94.04
CA PRO A 113 -17.52 23.78 93.40
C PRO A 113 -17.70 22.64 94.41
N PRO A 114 -18.02 21.42 93.94
CA PRO A 114 -17.85 20.20 94.75
C PRO A 114 -16.41 20.11 95.28
N PRO A 115 -16.19 19.74 96.56
CA PRO A 115 -14.84 19.58 97.10
C PRO A 115 -14.08 18.54 96.27
N GLY A 116 -12.98 18.98 95.67
CA GLY A 116 -12.10 18.13 94.88
C GLY A 116 -10.66 18.49 95.19
N GLU A 117 -9.82 17.48 95.34
CA GLU A 117 -8.38 17.65 95.48
C GLU A 117 -7.73 17.55 94.10
N ILE A 118 -6.84 18.50 93.80
CA ILE A 118 -5.94 18.40 92.67
C ILE A 118 -4.62 17.87 93.22
N PRO A 119 -4.27 16.59 92.97
CA PRO A 119 -3.06 15.99 93.52
C PRO A 119 -1.80 16.55 92.85
N ALA A 120 -0.67 16.49 93.54
CA ALA A 120 0.66 16.71 92.96
C ALA A 120 1.08 15.50 92.11
N PRO A 121 2.07 15.65 91.20
CA PRO A 121 2.65 14.54 90.44
C PRO A 121 3.11 13.37 91.32
N GLU A 122 3.64 13.70 92.50
CA GLU A 122 4.15 12.74 93.49
C GLU A 122 3.04 11.91 94.17
N GLU A 123 1.80 12.41 94.13
CA GLU A 123 0.59 11.79 94.69
C GLU A 123 -0.35 11.25 93.60
N GLY A 124 0.11 11.17 92.35
CA GLY A 124 -0.60 10.47 91.26
C GLY A 124 -1.17 11.37 90.15
N ALA A 125 -0.88 12.67 90.13
CA ALA A 125 -1.24 13.52 88.98
C ALA A 125 -0.34 13.22 87.76
N THR A 126 -0.77 12.28 86.92
CA THR A 126 -0.07 11.90 85.68
C THR A 126 -0.60 12.64 84.44
N ARG A 127 -1.64 13.47 84.58
CA ARG A 127 -2.37 14.11 83.48
C ARG A 127 -2.91 15.48 83.86
N ASP A 128 -3.08 16.32 82.84
CA ASP A 128 -3.80 17.59 82.92
C ASP A 128 -5.21 17.40 83.47
N MET A 129 -5.62 18.25 84.41
CA MET A 129 -6.95 18.23 85.01
C MET A 129 -7.79 19.37 84.45
N VAL A 130 -9.04 19.07 84.07
CA VAL A 130 -9.97 20.08 83.56
C VAL A 130 -10.88 20.55 84.69
N VAL A 131 -10.82 21.83 85.02
CA VAL A 131 -11.76 22.49 85.94
C VAL A 131 -12.82 23.21 85.12
N ARG A 132 -14.08 23.01 85.50
CA ARG A 132 -15.25 23.55 84.78
C ARG A 132 -16.08 24.44 85.70
N ILE A 133 -16.44 25.63 85.21
CA ILE A 133 -17.44 26.49 85.83
C ILE A 133 -18.68 26.48 84.94
N SER A 134 -19.83 26.13 85.54
CA SER A 134 -21.12 26.27 84.89
C SER A 134 -21.83 27.50 85.43
N LEU A 135 -22.25 28.38 84.53
CA LEU A 135 -22.97 29.60 84.85
C LEU A 135 -24.28 29.66 84.08
N VAL A 136 -25.37 29.96 84.78
CA VAL A 136 -26.67 30.23 84.16
C VAL A 136 -26.84 31.73 83.99
N ILE A 137 -27.04 32.20 82.76
CA ILE A 137 -27.35 33.61 82.47
C ILE A 137 -28.70 33.68 81.75
N SER A 138 -29.66 34.38 82.36
CA SER A 138 -30.94 34.67 81.73
C SER A 138 -30.83 35.93 80.85
N GLY A 139 -31.10 35.81 79.55
CA GLY A 139 -31.17 36.95 78.60
C GLY A 139 -29.96 37.13 77.68
N MET A 140 -29.46 36.06 77.05
CA MET A 140 -28.22 36.04 76.25
C MET A 140 -28.29 36.69 74.85
N SER A 141 -29.14 37.69 74.64
CA SER A 141 -29.40 38.18 73.28
C SER A 141 -28.19 38.88 72.63
N ASN A 142 -27.22 39.40 73.40
CA ASN A 142 -26.09 40.20 72.89
C ASN A 142 -24.71 39.85 73.48
N VAL A 143 -24.46 38.61 73.93
CA VAL A 143 -23.13 38.24 74.47
C VAL A 143 -22.31 37.48 73.41
N ILE A 144 -21.38 38.19 72.74
CA ILE A 144 -20.35 37.56 71.91
C ILE A 144 -19.28 36.96 72.85
N LEU A 145 -19.43 35.68 73.18
CA LEU A 145 -18.40 34.92 73.90
C LEU A 145 -17.28 34.54 72.93
N THR A 146 -16.17 35.26 73.02
CA THR A 146 -14.95 34.95 72.26
C THR A 146 -13.85 34.53 73.24
N THR A 147 -13.27 33.35 73.00
CA THR A 147 -12.03 32.92 73.64
C THR A 147 -10.86 33.40 72.78
N ASP A 148 -9.80 33.88 73.42
CA ASP A 148 -8.54 34.24 72.77
C ASP A 148 -7.47 33.21 73.12
N SER A 149 -7.75 31.96 72.78
CA SER A 149 -6.72 30.92 72.87
C SER A 149 -6.17 30.68 71.48
N SER A 150 -4.91 31.05 71.26
CA SER A 150 -4.16 30.73 70.04
C SER A 150 -3.90 29.23 69.87
N THR A 151 -4.29 28.39 70.84
CA THR A 151 -4.15 26.94 70.83
C THR A 151 -5.34 26.28 71.55
N VAL A 152 -6.31 25.76 70.79
CA VAL A 152 -7.38 24.91 71.35
C VAL A 152 -6.90 23.46 71.35
N THR A 153 -6.82 22.83 72.52
CA THR A 153 -6.44 21.41 72.62
C THR A 153 -7.68 20.55 72.44
N ALA A 154 -7.80 19.86 71.30
CA ALA A 154 -8.91 18.94 71.02
C ALA A 154 -8.77 17.64 71.81
N THR A 155 -9.86 17.18 72.44
CA THR A 155 -9.87 15.87 73.11
C THR A 155 -9.75 14.75 72.07
N LYS A 156 -9.11 13.64 72.46
CA LYS A 156 -8.91 12.46 71.61
C LYS A 156 -10.23 11.94 71.01
N ASP A 157 -11.32 12.02 71.76
CA ASP A 157 -12.65 11.55 71.32
C ASP A 157 -13.24 12.41 70.20
N TYR A 158 -13.00 13.73 70.22
CA TYR A 158 -13.45 14.63 69.16
C TYR A 158 -12.77 14.28 67.82
N VAL A 159 -11.45 14.10 67.83
CA VAL A 159 -10.68 13.74 66.62
C VAL A 159 -11.10 12.36 66.09
N ILE A 160 -11.33 11.40 66.99
CA ILE A 160 -11.75 10.05 66.62
C ILE A 160 -13.12 10.06 65.93
N ASN A 161 -14.08 10.85 66.42
CA ASN A 161 -15.42 10.89 65.84
C ASN A 161 -15.48 11.67 64.52
N ALA A 162 -14.65 12.70 64.35
CA ALA A 162 -14.63 13.50 63.13
C ALA A 162 -13.88 12.83 61.96
N VAL A 163 -12.81 12.08 62.23
CA VAL A 163 -11.91 11.56 61.17
C VAL A 163 -12.18 10.11 60.79
N LYS A 164 -12.69 9.27 61.71
CA LYS A 164 -12.90 7.83 61.44
C LYS A 164 -13.77 7.49 60.23
N PRO A 165 -14.84 8.24 59.87
CA PRO A 165 -15.66 7.88 58.72
C PRO A 165 -14.87 7.78 57.41
N PHE A 166 -13.80 8.59 57.25
CA PHE A 166 -13.04 8.69 56.01
C PHE A 166 -11.85 7.72 55.91
N LEU A 167 -11.57 6.94 56.96
CA LEU A 167 -10.43 5.99 57.02
C LEU A 167 -10.85 4.53 57.19
N ARG A 168 -12.16 4.25 57.12
CA ARG A 168 -12.75 2.91 57.33
C ARG A 168 -12.72 2.08 56.04
N ILE A 169 -11.63 1.36 55.82
CA ILE A 169 -11.52 0.38 54.72
C ILE A 169 -12.65 -0.67 54.80
N ASP A 170 -13.10 -1.02 56.01
CA ASP A 170 -14.20 -1.97 56.25
C ASP A 170 -15.56 -1.52 55.71
N GLN A 171 -15.74 -0.23 55.42
CA GLN A 171 -16.98 0.28 54.83
C GLN A 171 -17.00 0.24 53.29
N ASN A 172 -15.90 -0.17 52.64
CA ASN A 172 -15.84 -0.41 51.19
C ASN A 172 -16.48 0.71 50.33
N LEU A 173 -16.24 1.99 50.68
CA LEU A 173 -16.82 3.15 49.99
C LEU A 173 -18.36 3.19 50.01
N GLY A 174 -18.99 2.62 51.04
CA GLY A 174 -20.45 2.56 51.19
C GLY A 174 -21.12 3.94 51.25
N GLU A 175 -20.38 5.00 51.56
CA GLU A 175 -20.79 6.39 51.46
C GLU A 175 -21.05 6.84 50.02
N ILE A 176 -20.24 6.42 49.04
CA ILE A 176 -20.43 6.73 47.62
C ILE A 176 -21.65 5.96 47.09
N ALA A 177 -21.78 4.68 47.49
CA ALA A 177 -22.93 3.86 47.12
C ALA A 177 -24.26 4.48 47.59
N ARG A 178 -24.30 4.94 48.84
CA ARG A 178 -25.47 5.56 49.47
C ARG A 178 -25.78 6.97 48.96
N ALA A 179 -24.80 7.66 48.39
CA ALA A 179 -24.99 8.97 47.75
C ALA A 179 -25.66 8.89 46.37
N GLY A 180 -25.89 7.68 45.83
CA GLY A 180 -26.66 7.44 44.60
C GLY A 180 -25.83 7.33 43.33
N GLU A 181 -26.50 7.13 42.20
CA GLU A 181 -25.88 6.81 40.90
C GLU A 181 -24.94 7.91 40.39
N ASP A 182 -25.28 9.18 40.62
CA ASP A 182 -24.47 10.33 40.21
C ASP A 182 -23.12 10.38 40.93
N ALA A 183 -23.13 10.12 42.25
CA ALA A 183 -21.91 10.07 43.05
C ALA A 183 -21.02 8.88 42.63
N GLN A 184 -21.62 7.74 42.31
CA GLN A 184 -20.90 6.59 41.77
C GLN A 184 -20.31 6.88 40.38
N ALA A 185 -21.02 7.64 39.53
CA ALA A 185 -20.52 8.06 38.23
C ALA A 185 -19.34 9.04 38.36
N ALA A 186 -19.48 10.07 39.20
CA ALA A 186 -18.41 11.03 39.48
C ALA A 186 -17.17 10.34 40.08
N ALA A 187 -17.35 9.38 40.99
CA ALA A 187 -16.24 8.61 41.54
C ALA A 187 -15.48 7.83 40.46
N ARG A 188 -16.19 7.18 39.52
CA ARG A 188 -15.55 6.49 38.38
C ARG A 188 -14.82 7.45 37.45
N ASP A 189 -15.37 8.65 37.23
CA ASP A 189 -14.77 9.70 36.40
C ASP A 189 -13.46 10.22 37.02
N HIS A 190 -13.48 10.55 38.32
CA HIS A 190 -12.29 10.99 39.05
C HIS A 190 -11.18 9.93 39.11
N LEU A 191 -11.54 8.64 39.08
CA LEU A 191 -10.60 7.52 39.02
C LEU A 191 -10.16 7.17 37.58
N GLY A 192 -10.73 7.82 36.55
CA GLY A 192 -10.41 7.53 35.15
C GLY A 192 -10.83 6.15 34.67
N LEU A 193 -11.78 5.49 35.35
CA LEU A 193 -12.20 4.10 35.06
C LEU A 193 -13.13 3.99 33.84
N GLY A 194 -13.65 5.12 33.35
CA GLY A 194 -14.50 5.20 32.16
C GLY A 194 -15.77 4.35 32.25
N ASN A 195 -16.35 4.03 31.08
CA ASN A 195 -17.57 3.23 30.97
C ASN A 195 -17.33 1.71 30.98
N SER A 196 -16.07 1.26 31.03
CA SER A 196 -15.74 -0.17 31.10
C SER A 196 -16.05 -0.75 32.49
N ALA A 197 -15.97 0.07 33.54
CA ALA A 197 -16.22 -0.32 34.92
C ALA A 197 -17.69 -0.69 35.23
N THR A 198 -18.63 -0.42 34.32
CA THR A 198 -20.06 -0.72 34.48
C THR A 198 -20.60 -1.69 33.44
N ARG A 199 -19.77 -2.16 32.51
CA ARG A 199 -20.16 -3.05 31.42
C ARG A 199 -19.74 -4.49 31.72
N ASN A 200 -20.61 -5.45 31.40
CA ASN A 200 -20.27 -6.87 31.48
C ASN A 200 -19.17 -7.22 30.47
N LEU A 201 -18.41 -8.29 30.78
CA LEU A 201 -17.53 -8.96 29.82
C LEU A 201 -18.39 -9.79 28.85
N GLY A 202 -18.11 -9.72 27.55
CA GLY A 202 -18.88 -10.46 26.55
C GLY A 202 -18.35 -10.38 25.14
N THR A 203 -18.96 -11.16 24.24
CA THR A 203 -18.65 -11.17 22.80
C THR A 203 -19.60 -10.30 21.96
N ALA A 204 -20.58 -9.64 22.58
CA ALA A 204 -21.62 -8.86 21.91
C ALA A 204 -21.36 -7.34 21.96
N PRO A 205 -21.90 -6.55 21.01
CA PRO A 205 -21.85 -5.09 21.08
C PRO A 205 -22.39 -4.54 22.41
N GLY A 206 -21.73 -3.52 22.97
CA GLY A 206 -22.10 -2.93 24.26
C GLY A 206 -21.43 -3.57 25.49
N THR A 207 -20.70 -4.68 25.32
CA THR A 207 -19.88 -5.30 26.38
C THR A 207 -18.39 -4.96 26.23
N VAL A 208 -17.63 -5.09 27.32
CA VAL A 208 -16.16 -5.09 27.26
C VAL A 208 -15.72 -6.40 26.59
N ALA A 209 -14.92 -6.30 25.53
CA ALA A 209 -14.52 -7.46 24.73
C ALA A 209 -13.68 -8.44 25.56
N MET A 210 -14.16 -9.68 25.68
CA MET A 210 -13.41 -10.79 26.29
C MET A 210 -12.36 -11.38 25.34
N GLY A 211 -11.38 -12.12 25.85
CA GLY A 211 -10.25 -12.60 25.04
C GLY A 211 -10.62 -13.47 23.82
N ASN A 212 -11.77 -14.15 23.85
CA ASN A 212 -12.31 -14.94 22.75
C ASN A 212 -13.29 -14.15 21.83
N ASP A 213 -13.39 -12.84 22.01
CA ASP A 213 -14.25 -11.98 21.19
C ASP A 213 -13.67 -11.78 19.79
N ALA A 214 -14.51 -11.95 18.77
CA ALA A 214 -14.14 -11.74 17.37
C ALA A 214 -13.58 -10.32 17.11
N ARG A 215 -14.02 -9.30 17.85
CA ARG A 215 -13.48 -7.93 17.79
C ARG A 215 -11.99 -7.87 18.14
N ILE A 216 -11.53 -8.70 19.07
CA ILE A 216 -10.11 -8.81 19.45
C ILE A 216 -9.38 -9.78 18.51
N ILE A 217 -9.95 -10.97 18.30
CA ILE A 217 -9.32 -12.02 17.49
C ILE A 217 -9.11 -11.58 16.04
N ALA A 218 -10.12 -11.00 15.39
CA ALA A 218 -10.03 -10.57 14.00
C ALA A 218 -9.02 -9.44 13.82
N THR A 219 -8.97 -8.50 14.78
CA THR A 219 -7.98 -7.41 14.77
C THR A 219 -6.57 -7.95 14.96
N LYS A 220 -6.36 -8.85 15.92
CA LYS A 220 -5.06 -9.51 16.12
C LYS A 220 -4.64 -10.27 14.86
N LYS A 221 -5.54 -11.08 14.29
CA LYS A 221 -5.29 -11.82 13.06
C LYS A 221 -4.95 -10.89 11.90
N ALA A 222 -5.66 -9.76 11.75
CA ALA A 222 -5.36 -8.77 10.72
C ALA A 222 -3.98 -8.09 10.91
N ILE A 223 -3.59 -7.78 12.15
CA ILE A 223 -2.26 -7.23 12.46
C ILE A 223 -1.17 -8.26 12.16
N ASP A 224 -1.37 -9.51 12.59
CA ASP A 224 -0.45 -10.61 12.28
C ASP A 224 -0.39 -10.86 10.76
N ASP A 225 -1.53 -10.71 10.04
CA ASP A 225 -1.67 -10.88 8.59
C ASP A 225 -1.06 -9.74 7.76
N THR A 226 -0.95 -8.53 8.32
CA THR A 226 -0.41 -7.31 7.66
C THR A 226 1.06 -7.01 7.95
N GLN A 227 1.76 -7.90 8.70
CA GLN A 227 3.21 -7.81 8.96
C GLN A 227 3.68 -6.57 9.71
N THR A 228 2.81 -5.91 10.48
CA THR A 228 3.24 -4.74 11.27
C THR A 228 4.00 -5.22 12.51
N GLY A 229 5.34 -5.15 12.50
CA GLY A 229 6.20 -5.35 13.68
C GLY A 229 6.80 -6.75 13.90
N LEU A 230 6.90 -7.61 12.88
CA LEU A 230 7.56 -8.93 12.99
C LEU A 230 8.98 -8.94 12.39
N ASN A 231 9.92 -9.64 13.05
CA ASN A 231 11.31 -9.80 12.59
C ASN A 231 11.48 -10.83 11.45
N ALA A 232 10.65 -11.89 11.40
CA ALA A 232 10.62 -12.90 10.33
C ALA A 232 9.26 -13.63 10.31
N GLN A 233 8.80 -14.08 9.14
CA GLN A 233 7.57 -14.87 8.99
C GLN A 233 7.82 -16.37 8.95
N THR A 234 6.93 -17.15 9.56
CA THR A 234 6.82 -18.59 9.33
C THR A 234 6.13 -18.87 7.99
N VAL A 235 6.55 -19.93 7.30
CA VAL A 235 5.93 -20.36 6.04
C VAL A 235 4.58 -20.98 6.33
N MET A 236 3.54 -20.52 5.62
CA MET A 236 2.21 -21.09 5.63
C MET A 236 2.14 -22.31 4.71
N TRP A 237 1.77 -23.46 5.27
CA TRP A 237 1.53 -24.68 4.50
C TRP A 237 0.07 -24.71 4.05
N LEU A 238 -0.15 -24.96 2.76
CA LEU A 238 -1.47 -24.92 2.14
C LEU A 238 -1.97 -26.33 1.84
N ASP A 239 -3.06 -26.71 2.49
CA ASP A 239 -3.74 -27.98 2.31
C ASP A 239 -4.92 -27.89 1.36
N SER A 240 -5.55 -26.71 1.30
CA SER A 240 -6.75 -26.44 0.52
C SER A 240 -6.79 -24.98 0.01
N PRO A 241 -7.58 -24.70 -1.04
CA PRO A 241 -7.85 -23.34 -1.48
C PRO A 241 -8.51 -22.45 -0.42
N ASP A 242 -9.19 -23.04 0.57
CA ASP A 242 -9.82 -22.28 1.65
C ASP A 242 -8.79 -21.64 2.57
N ASP A 243 -7.58 -22.21 2.68
CA ASP A 243 -6.49 -21.63 3.46
C ASP A 243 -6.15 -20.22 2.95
N LEU A 244 -6.12 -20.04 1.62
CA LEU A 244 -5.92 -18.75 0.98
C LEU A 244 -7.18 -17.86 1.03
N SER A 245 -8.36 -18.44 0.82
CA SER A 245 -9.63 -17.70 0.90
C SER A 245 -9.99 -17.25 2.30
N SER A 246 -9.41 -17.82 3.36
CA SER A 246 -9.63 -17.40 4.75
C SER A 246 -8.82 -16.16 5.14
N LEU A 247 -7.83 -15.79 4.32
CA LEU A 247 -7.00 -14.62 4.56
C LEU A 247 -7.79 -13.32 4.26
N PRO A 248 -7.59 -12.27 5.08
CA PRO A 248 -8.20 -10.97 4.84
C PRO A 248 -7.60 -10.28 3.61
N SER A 249 -8.32 -9.29 3.07
CA SER A 249 -7.76 -8.40 2.04
C SER A 249 -6.51 -7.69 2.58
N GLY A 250 -5.47 -7.58 1.76
CA GLY A 250 -4.17 -7.01 2.13
C GLY A 250 -3.26 -7.95 2.93
N ALA A 251 -3.67 -9.19 3.19
CA ALA A 251 -2.80 -10.16 3.86
C ALA A 251 -1.57 -10.49 3.02
N ARG A 252 -0.41 -10.53 3.67
CA ARG A 252 0.89 -10.87 3.06
C ARG A 252 1.52 -12.07 3.75
N ARG A 253 1.86 -13.11 3.00
CA ARG A 253 2.34 -14.39 3.54
C ARG A 253 3.41 -15.03 2.64
N PHE A 254 4.43 -15.62 3.26
CA PHE A 254 5.20 -16.68 2.61
C PHE A 254 4.45 -18.00 2.75
N ALA A 255 4.27 -18.72 1.65
CA ALA A 255 3.50 -19.96 1.62
C ALA A 255 4.09 -21.00 0.68
N ILE A 256 3.70 -22.26 0.88
CA ILE A 256 4.06 -23.40 0.04
C ILE A 256 2.91 -24.42 0.05
N ASN A 257 2.76 -25.18 -1.03
CA ASN A 257 1.84 -26.31 -1.04
C ASN A 257 2.31 -27.40 -0.05
N THR A 258 1.40 -27.91 0.78
CA THR A 258 1.66 -29.14 1.53
C THR A 258 2.00 -30.28 0.54
N PRO A 259 2.97 -31.17 0.83
CA PRO A 259 3.32 -32.25 -0.08
C PRO A 259 2.10 -33.05 -0.54
N GLY A 260 1.92 -33.18 -1.87
CA GLY A 260 0.76 -33.85 -2.48
C GLY A 260 -0.48 -32.95 -2.68
N LYS A 261 -0.40 -31.66 -2.33
CA LYS A 261 -1.43 -30.65 -2.58
C LYS A 261 -1.00 -29.70 -3.70
N TYR A 262 -1.98 -29.10 -4.36
CA TYR A 262 -1.79 -28.29 -5.57
C TYR A 262 -2.65 -27.02 -5.51
N VAL A 263 -2.50 -26.24 -4.44
CA VAL A 263 -3.23 -24.97 -4.26
C VAL A 263 -2.55 -23.84 -5.04
N LEU A 264 -1.22 -23.75 -4.98
CA LEU A 264 -0.38 -22.79 -5.71
C LEU A 264 0.07 -23.33 -7.08
N PRO A 265 0.51 -22.46 -8.02
CA PRO A 265 0.88 -22.85 -9.39
C PRO A 265 1.98 -23.91 -9.52
N ASN A 266 2.91 -23.97 -8.56
CA ASN A 266 4.00 -24.94 -8.54
C ASN A 266 4.35 -25.33 -7.09
N SER A 267 5.34 -26.21 -6.90
CA SER A 267 5.74 -26.74 -5.58
C SER A 267 6.78 -25.88 -4.84
N GLY A 268 7.14 -24.71 -5.38
CA GLY A 268 8.09 -23.78 -4.76
C GLY A 268 7.48 -22.98 -3.60
N PHE A 269 8.32 -22.15 -2.98
CA PHE A 269 7.85 -21.15 -2.02
C PHE A 269 7.34 -19.92 -2.78
N PHE A 270 6.30 -19.31 -2.23
CA PHE A 270 5.65 -18.14 -2.78
C PHE A 270 5.54 -17.04 -1.73
N PHE A 271 5.77 -15.81 -2.15
CA PHE A 271 5.21 -14.63 -1.51
C PHE A 271 3.80 -14.38 -2.06
N LEU A 272 2.83 -14.25 -1.18
CA LEU A 272 1.43 -14.04 -1.49
C LEU A 272 0.96 -12.68 -1.01
N GLU A 273 0.15 -12.01 -1.82
CA GLU A 273 -0.62 -10.83 -1.43
C GLU A 273 -2.09 -11.02 -1.83
N VAL A 274 -2.98 -10.99 -0.83
CA VAL A 274 -4.43 -11.03 -1.08
C VAL A 274 -4.88 -9.65 -1.52
N LEU A 275 -5.16 -9.47 -2.81
CA LEU A 275 -5.50 -8.17 -3.38
C LEU A 275 -6.89 -7.70 -2.92
N ALA A 276 -7.88 -8.59 -2.99
CA ALA A 276 -9.26 -8.27 -2.66
C ALA A 276 -10.08 -9.52 -2.29
N LYS A 277 -11.10 -9.31 -1.44
CA LYS A 277 -12.22 -10.26 -1.27
C LYS A 277 -13.29 -9.95 -2.30
N ARG A 278 -13.99 -10.98 -2.77
CA ARG A 278 -15.17 -10.83 -3.63
C ARG A 278 -16.44 -10.88 -2.78
N ASP A 279 -17.55 -10.44 -3.37
CA ASP A 279 -18.91 -10.44 -2.81
C ASP A 279 -19.56 -11.84 -2.73
N THR A 280 -18.76 -12.88 -2.89
CA THR A 280 -19.16 -14.29 -2.93
C THR A 280 -18.46 -15.08 -1.82
N GLU A 281 -19.09 -16.17 -1.38
CA GLU A 281 -18.54 -17.03 -0.33
C GLU A 281 -17.13 -17.53 -0.70
N ASN A 282 -16.14 -17.17 0.14
CA ASN A 282 -14.71 -17.47 -0.04
C ASN A 282 -14.09 -16.98 -1.35
N GLY A 283 -14.75 -16.08 -2.08
CA GLY A 283 -14.21 -15.48 -3.30
C GLY A 283 -13.07 -14.50 -2.99
N CYS A 284 -11.96 -14.60 -3.72
CA CYS A 284 -10.84 -13.68 -3.58
C CYS A 284 -9.94 -13.62 -4.83
N ASN A 285 -9.15 -12.56 -4.88
CA ASN A 285 -8.09 -12.37 -5.87
C ASN A 285 -6.75 -12.27 -5.13
N ILE A 286 -5.77 -13.04 -5.59
CA ILE A 286 -4.46 -13.17 -4.96
C ILE A 286 -3.36 -12.98 -6.00
N LEU A 287 -2.34 -12.22 -5.64
CA LEU A 287 -1.07 -12.17 -6.34
C LEU A 287 -0.11 -13.15 -5.67
N ALA A 288 0.52 -14.04 -6.44
CA ALA A 288 1.50 -14.99 -5.93
C ALA A 288 2.80 -14.84 -6.72
N THR A 289 3.92 -14.61 -6.05
CA THR A 289 5.26 -14.52 -6.65
C THR A 289 6.13 -15.62 -6.09
N ASP A 290 6.72 -16.46 -6.94
CA ASP A 290 7.63 -17.52 -6.48
C ASP A 290 9.06 -17.02 -6.22
N ASN A 291 9.91 -17.91 -5.70
CA ASN A 291 11.33 -17.63 -5.46
C ASN A 291 12.12 -17.27 -6.72
N ASP A 292 11.64 -17.67 -7.90
CA ASP A 292 12.27 -17.38 -9.18
C ASP A 292 11.80 -16.02 -9.75
N GLY A 293 10.90 -15.33 -9.04
CA GLY A 293 10.37 -14.01 -9.42
C GLY A 293 9.23 -14.08 -10.44
N ASN A 294 8.70 -15.27 -10.73
CA ASN A 294 7.51 -15.41 -11.55
C ASN A 294 6.28 -14.99 -10.74
N THR A 295 5.40 -14.20 -11.34
CA THR A 295 4.17 -13.76 -10.68
C THR A 295 2.95 -14.34 -11.37
N TRP A 296 1.94 -14.72 -10.59
CA TRP A 296 0.64 -15.19 -11.04
C TRP A 296 -0.48 -14.40 -10.38
N SER A 297 -1.57 -14.18 -11.12
CA SER A 297 -2.86 -13.79 -10.55
C SER A 297 -3.72 -15.04 -10.36
N GLY A 298 -4.10 -15.31 -9.12
CA GLY A 298 -5.02 -16.38 -8.74
C GLY A 298 -6.41 -15.83 -8.47
N LEU A 299 -7.38 -16.28 -9.26
CA LEU A 299 -8.79 -15.92 -9.08
C LEU A 299 -9.58 -17.13 -8.61
N ARG A 300 -10.36 -16.95 -7.54
CA ARG A 300 -11.41 -17.89 -7.12
C ARG A 300 -12.73 -17.14 -7.05
N TRP A 301 -13.70 -17.55 -7.86
CA TRP A 301 -14.97 -16.83 -8.01
C TRP A 301 -15.96 -17.21 -6.91
N ASN A 302 -16.12 -18.49 -6.59
CA ASN A 302 -17.04 -18.97 -5.55
C ASN A 302 -16.67 -20.38 -5.11
N ALA A 303 -16.50 -20.61 -3.80
CA ALA A 303 -16.19 -21.93 -3.27
C ALA A 303 -17.30 -22.99 -3.48
N ARG A 304 -18.57 -22.60 -3.66
CA ARG A 304 -19.68 -23.57 -3.88
C ARG A 304 -19.63 -24.25 -5.24
N THR A 305 -19.09 -23.58 -6.25
CA THR A 305 -19.07 -24.06 -7.64
C THR A 305 -17.66 -24.31 -8.15
N GLU A 306 -16.65 -23.66 -7.60
CA GLU A 306 -15.25 -23.82 -7.98
C GLU A 306 -14.43 -24.42 -6.82
N SER A 307 -13.84 -25.58 -7.09
CA SER A 307 -13.03 -26.31 -6.10
C SER A 307 -11.64 -25.71 -5.87
N GLY A 308 -11.17 -24.77 -6.70
CA GLY A 308 -9.80 -24.23 -6.60
C GLY A 308 -9.59 -22.86 -7.27
N PHE A 309 -8.34 -22.39 -7.25
CA PHE A 309 -7.93 -21.14 -7.90
C PHE A 309 -7.61 -21.36 -9.37
N ILE A 310 -8.02 -20.42 -10.21
CA ILE A 310 -7.55 -20.29 -11.60
C ILE A 310 -6.32 -19.39 -11.57
N TRP A 311 -5.15 -19.97 -11.81
CA TRP A 311 -3.88 -19.25 -11.85
C TRP A 311 -3.53 -18.84 -13.27
N SER A 312 -3.34 -17.54 -13.48
CA SER A 312 -2.86 -16.97 -14.73
C SER A 312 -1.48 -16.34 -14.51
N PRO A 313 -0.42 -16.74 -15.23
CA PRO A 313 0.88 -16.11 -15.11
C PRO A 313 0.80 -14.66 -15.58
N LEU A 314 1.32 -13.73 -14.78
CA LEU A 314 1.51 -12.32 -15.15
C LEU A 314 2.82 -12.13 -15.93
N THR A 315 3.13 -13.06 -16.81
CA THR A 315 4.24 -12.94 -17.76
C THR A 315 3.68 -12.43 -19.07
N SER A 316 4.02 -11.20 -19.47
CA SER A 316 3.69 -10.71 -20.82
C SER A 316 4.42 -11.49 -21.92
N CYS A 317 5.55 -12.14 -21.57
CA CYS A 317 6.33 -12.99 -22.45
C CYS A 317 7.03 -14.12 -21.65
N PRO A 318 6.74 -15.41 -21.91
CA PRO A 318 7.35 -16.53 -21.20
C PRO A 318 8.83 -16.75 -21.60
N PRO A 319 9.67 -17.33 -20.72
CA PRO A 319 11.03 -17.73 -21.05
C PRO A 319 11.08 -18.65 -22.26
N GLY A 320 12.09 -18.45 -23.11
CA GLY A 320 12.25 -19.22 -24.35
C GLY A 320 11.61 -18.61 -25.60
N VAL A 321 10.87 -17.50 -25.49
CA VAL A 321 10.38 -16.78 -26.67
C VAL A 321 11.50 -15.90 -27.25
N PRO A 322 11.82 -16.00 -28.55
CA PRO A 322 12.73 -15.07 -29.21
C PRO A 322 12.11 -13.66 -29.29
N LEU A 323 12.84 -12.67 -28.82
CA LEU A 323 12.45 -11.26 -28.86
C LEU A 323 13.42 -10.47 -29.74
N ALA A 324 12.88 -9.59 -30.58
CA ALA A 324 13.68 -8.67 -31.38
C ALA A 324 14.15 -7.50 -30.52
N TRP A 325 15.46 -7.33 -30.39
CA TRP A 325 16.10 -6.31 -29.56
C TRP A 325 16.91 -5.31 -30.41
N PRO A 326 16.70 -3.98 -30.23
CA PRO A 326 17.25 -2.98 -31.13
C PRO A 326 18.69 -2.55 -30.85
N THR A 327 19.35 -3.07 -29.81
CA THR A 327 20.74 -2.72 -29.45
C THR A 327 21.63 -3.95 -29.35
N ASP A 328 22.95 -3.76 -29.36
CA ASP A 328 23.93 -4.86 -29.29
C ASP A 328 24.10 -5.47 -27.90
N ILE A 329 23.60 -4.79 -26.86
CA ILE A 329 23.74 -5.22 -25.47
C ILE A 329 22.36 -5.67 -24.97
N PRO A 330 22.16 -6.97 -24.70
CA PRO A 330 20.94 -7.46 -24.07
C PRO A 330 20.75 -6.85 -22.67
N PRO A 331 19.50 -6.59 -22.24
CA PRO A 331 19.20 -6.23 -20.87
C PRO A 331 19.58 -7.34 -19.89
N ALA A 332 19.76 -6.99 -18.61
CA ALA A 332 19.93 -7.98 -17.55
C ALA A 332 18.76 -8.99 -17.54
N GLY A 333 19.07 -10.28 -17.34
CA GLY A 333 18.08 -11.37 -17.39
C GLY A 333 17.81 -11.92 -18.80
N TYR A 334 18.43 -11.35 -19.84
CA TYR A 334 18.35 -11.82 -21.22
C TYR A 334 19.71 -12.21 -21.76
N THR A 335 19.72 -13.04 -22.81
CA THR A 335 20.93 -13.38 -23.57
C THR A 335 20.64 -13.40 -25.06
N LEU A 336 21.67 -13.20 -25.89
CA LEU A 336 21.58 -13.36 -27.36
C LEU A 336 21.29 -14.81 -27.71
N MET A 337 20.55 -15.07 -28.79
CA MET A 337 20.31 -16.42 -29.30
C MET A 337 21.35 -16.77 -30.38
N ALA A 338 22.50 -17.31 -29.95
CA ALA A 338 23.68 -17.53 -30.78
C ALA A 338 24.16 -18.99 -30.79
N GLY A 339 23.28 -19.95 -30.54
CA GLY A 339 23.62 -21.38 -30.58
C GLY A 339 24.25 -21.95 -29.30
N GLN A 340 24.33 -21.16 -28.23
CA GLN A 340 25.03 -21.55 -27.00
C GLN A 340 24.22 -22.51 -26.13
N SER A 341 24.92 -23.33 -25.35
CA SER A 341 24.33 -24.16 -24.28
C SER A 341 23.97 -23.33 -23.04
N PHE A 342 23.04 -23.82 -22.23
CA PHE A 342 22.70 -23.25 -20.92
C PHE A 342 22.51 -24.33 -19.86
N ASP A 343 22.64 -23.95 -18.58
CA ASP A 343 22.39 -24.85 -17.45
C ASP A 343 20.88 -25.02 -17.22
N LYS A 344 20.39 -26.23 -17.46
CA LYS A 344 18.96 -26.58 -17.32
C LYS A 344 18.48 -26.56 -15.87
N THR A 345 19.38 -26.78 -14.91
CA THR A 345 19.08 -26.74 -13.48
C THR A 345 18.91 -25.29 -13.03
N ALA A 346 19.76 -24.39 -13.53
CA ALA A 346 19.69 -22.96 -13.24
C ALA A 346 18.51 -22.28 -13.95
N TYR A 347 18.12 -22.75 -15.15
CA TYR A 347 17.05 -22.16 -15.96
C TYR A 347 15.96 -23.19 -16.33
N PRO A 348 15.16 -23.65 -15.35
CA PRO A 348 14.18 -24.73 -15.55
C PRO A 348 13.05 -24.33 -16.51
N LEU A 349 12.62 -23.05 -16.52
CA LEU A 349 11.60 -22.57 -17.45
C LEU A 349 12.11 -22.51 -18.89
N LEU A 350 13.35 -22.06 -19.08
CA LEU A 350 13.99 -22.09 -20.40
C LEU A 350 14.21 -23.53 -20.88
N ALA A 351 14.55 -24.45 -19.98
CA ALA A 351 14.67 -25.89 -20.29
C ALA A 351 13.36 -26.53 -20.75
N ARG A 352 12.20 -26.00 -20.33
CA ARG A 352 10.90 -26.44 -20.86
C ARG A 352 10.69 -26.01 -22.32
N ALA A 353 11.16 -24.82 -22.69
CA ALA A 353 11.09 -24.33 -24.07
C ALA A 353 12.14 -25.00 -24.98
N TYR A 354 13.35 -25.22 -24.46
CA TYR A 354 14.47 -25.84 -25.16
C TYR A 354 15.02 -27.06 -24.36
N PRO A 355 14.37 -28.23 -24.44
CA PRO A 355 14.77 -29.42 -23.68
C PRO A 355 16.19 -29.93 -23.98
N SER A 356 16.74 -29.57 -25.14
CA SER A 356 18.13 -29.86 -25.52
C SER A 356 19.16 -29.21 -24.59
N GLY A 357 18.81 -28.14 -23.88
CA GLY A 357 19.77 -27.30 -23.16
C GLY A 357 20.61 -26.42 -24.09
N MET A 358 20.20 -26.27 -25.35
CA MET A 358 20.87 -25.42 -26.34
C MET A 358 19.88 -24.43 -26.94
N LEU A 359 20.28 -23.16 -27.00
CA LEU A 359 19.53 -22.13 -27.71
C LEU A 359 19.75 -22.27 -29.22
N PRO A 360 18.72 -22.01 -30.05
CA PRO A 360 18.92 -21.84 -31.48
C PRO A 360 19.90 -20.69 -31.78
N ASP A 361 20.70 -20.83 -32.83
CA ASP A 361 21.41 -19.70 -33.43
C ASP A 361 20.45 -18.99 -34.38
N MET A 362 20.07 -17.77 -34.02
CA MET A 362 19.07 -16.98 -34.75
C MET A 362 19.71 -15.91 -35.65
N ARG A 363 21.04 -15.82 -35.70
CA ARG A 363 21.74 -14.82 -36.52
C ARG A 363 21.54 -15.13 -38.00
N GLY A 364 21.08 -14.14 -38.77
CA GLY A 364 20.74 -14.30 -40.19
C GLY A 364 19.42 -15.03 -40.46
N TRP A 365 18.74 -15.55 -39.43
CA TRP A 365 17.50 -16.30 -39.58
C TRP A 365 16.26 -15.41 -39.41
N MET A 366 15.20 -15.72 -40.18
CA MET A 366 13.87 -15.14 -39.97
C MET A 366 12.92 -16.15 -39.35
N ILE A 367 12.07 -15.70 -38.43
CA ILE A 367 11.03 -16.54 -37.83
C ILE A 367 9.88 -16.73 -38.81
N LYS A 368 9.60 -17.99 -39.14
CA LYS A 368 8.45 -18.41 -39.95
C LYS A 368 7.55 -19.31 -39.13
N GLY A 369 6.25 -19.03 -39.12
CA GLY A 369 5.27 -19.89 -38.45
C GLY A 369 5.37 -21.33 -38.96
N LYS A 370 5.44 -22.30 -38.05
CA LYS A 370 5.61 -23.71 -38.41
C LYS A 370 4.38 -24.20 -39.20
N PRO A 371 4.54 -24.63 -40.46
CA PRO A 371 3.42 -25.21 -41.21
C PRO A 371 3.00 -26.56 -40.62
N THR A 372 1.73 -26.92 -40.77
CA THR A 372 1.20 -28.25 -40.42
C THR A 372 1.85 -29.32 -41.30
N GLY A 373 2.32 -30.41 -40.69
CA GLY A 373 2.78 -31.63 -41.37
C GLY A 373 4.08 -31.55 -42.21
N ARG A 374 4.58 -30.36 -42.56
CA ARG A 374 5.75 -30.23 -43.45
C ARG A 374 7.09 -30.16 -42.73
N ARG A 375 7.08 -29.68 -41.48
CA ARG A 375 8.31 -29.34 -40.73
C ARG A 375 8.15 -29.53 -39.22
N SER A 376 9.25 -29.86 -38.57
CA SER A 376 9.40 -29.89 -37.11
C SER A 376 9.64 -28.47 -36.56
N VAL A 377 9.28 -28.24 -35.30
CA VAL A 377 9.61 -27.00 -34.58
C VAL A 377 11.14 -26.85 -34.56
N LEU A 378 11.65 -25.62 -34.72
CA LEU A 378 13.09 -25.29 -34.80
C LEU A 378 13.87 -25.85 -36.01
N SER A 379 13.20 -26.40 -37.03
CA SER A 379 13.90 -26.80 -38.26
C SER A 379 14.20 -25.61 -39.19
N LEU A 380 15.37 -25.63 -39.85
CA LEU A 380 15.94 -24.51 -40.64
C LEU A 380 15.61 -24.58 -42.14
N GLU A 381 15.05 -23.52 -42.75
CA GLU A 381 14.82 -23.41 -44.21
C GLU A 381 15.88 -22.54 -44.86
N MET A 382 16.66 -23.08 -45.79
CA MET A 382 17.45 -22.21 -46.66
C MET A 382 16.53 -21.36 -47.53
N ASP A 383 17.01 -20.19 -47.91
CA ASP A 383 16.36 -19.31 -48.87
C ASP A 383 16.28 -19.95 -50.26
N GLY A 384 15.33 -19.49 -51.07
CA GLY A 384 15.10 -20.11 -52.36
C GLY A 384 14.09 -19.36 -53.22
N ASN A 385 14.43 -19.19 -54.48
CA ASN A 385 13.54 -18.56 -55.46
C ASN A 385 12.38 -19.48 -55.81
N LYS A 386 11.18 -18.89 -55.91
CA LYS A 386 10.03 -19.60 -56.44
C LYS A 386 10.28 -19.98 -57.89
N ARG A 387 9.91 -21.21 -58.27
CA ARG A 387 9.98 -21.70 -59.64
C ARG A 387 9.24 -20.73 -60.58
N HIS A 388 9.92 -20.28 -61.63
CA HIS A 388 9.38 -19.39 -62.66
C HIS A 388 10.07 -19.64 -64.02
N THR A 389 9.58 -18.97 -65.05
CA THR A 389 10.11 -19.01 -66.42
C THR A 389 10.08 -17.62 -67.02
N HIS A 390 10.91 -17.35 -68.03
CA HIS A 390 10.94 -16.10 -68.78
C HIS A 390 10.55 -16.35 -70.24
N THR A 391 9.99 -15.33 -70.90
CA THR A 391 9.85 -15.34 -72.36
C THR A 391 11.16 -14.86 -72.98
N GLY A 392 11.63 -15.55 -74.02
CA GLY A 392 12.81 -15.17 -74.80
C GLY A 392 12.42 -14.89 -76.25
N ARG A 393 13.07 -13.92 -76.89
CA ARG A 393 12.91 -13.64 -78.33
C ARG A 393 14.29 -13.48 -78.99
N ALA A 394 14.45 -14.09 -80.15
CA ALA A 394 15.53 -13.75 -81.07
C ALA A 394 15.06 -12.62 -82.00
N LEU A 395 15.97 -11.73 -82.39
CA LEU A 395 15.67 -10.69 -83.36
C LEU A 395 15.99 -11.19 -84.78
N ASP A 396 15.23 -10.69 -85.75
CA ASP A 396 15.48 -10.96 -87.15
C ASP A 396 16.86 -10.43 -87.55
N THR A 397 17.61 -11.24 -88.30
CA THR A 397 18.95 -10.90 -88.77
C THR A 397 18.99 -10.99 -90.28
N ASP A 398 19.26 -9.86 -90.95
CA ASP A 398 19.49 -9.81 -92.38
C ASP A 398 20.92 -10.29 -92.69
N LEU A 399 21.06 -11.34 -93.52
CA LEU A 399 22.34 -11.89 -93.95
C LEU A 399 22.97 -11.11 -95.13
N GLY A 400 22.22 -10.15 -95.68
CA GLY A 400 22.60 -9.30 -96.79
C GLY A 400 22.67 -10.03 -98.13
N THR A 401 23.07 -9.30 -99.17
CA THR A 401 23.24 -9.84 -100.52
C THR A 401 24.61 -10.46 -100.71
N LYS A 402 24.69 -11.62 -101.38
CA LYS A 402 25.94 -12.27 -101.79
C LYS A 402 25.98 -12.41 -103.31
N SER A 403 27.14 -12.16 -103.90
CA SER A 403 27.37 -12.39 -105.33
C SER A 403 27.70 -13.86 -105.59
N THR A 404 27.19 -14.41 -106.69
CA THR A 404 27.59 -15.74 -107.17
C THR A 404 28.97 -15.68 -107.81
N SER A 405 29.59 -16.85 -108.03
CA SER A 405 30.73 -16.93 -108.93
C SER A 405 30.34 -16.50 -110.35
N SER A 406 31.31 -16.00 -111.11
CA SER A 406 31.14 -15.68 -112.53
C SER A 406 31.18 -16.96 -113.37
N PHE A 407 30.33 -17.03 -114.40
CA PHE A 407 30.32 -18.10 -115.39
C PHE A 407 30.28 -17.49 -116.80
N ASP A 408 31.22 -17.91 -117.66
CA ASP A 408 31.35 -17.44 -119.02
C ASP A 408 30.91 -18.53 -120.02
N TYR A 409 29.95 -18.20 -120.89
CA TYR A 409 29.48 -19.10 -121.94
C TYR A 409 30.47 -19.24 -123.11
N GLY A 410 31.42 -18.31 -123.24
CA GLY A 410 32.34 -18.22 -124.37
C GLY A 410 31.62 -17.92 -125.70
N THR A 411 32.30 -18.18 -126.82
CA THR A 411 31.75 -17.97 -128.17
C THR A 411 30.89 -19.17 -128.61
N LYS A 412 29.70 -18.89 -129.15
CA LYS A 412 28.82 -19.89 -129.78
C LYS A 412 28.68 -19.61 -131.28
N THR A 413 28.61 -20.66 -132.09
CA THR A 413 28.46 -20.59 -133.55
C THR A 413 27.02 -20.90 -133.96
N THR A 414 26.51 -20.25 -135.01
CA THR A 414 25.19 -20.54 -135.59
C THR A 414 25.24 -21.75 -136.51
N SER A 415 24.09 -22.36 -136.83
CA SER A 415 23.99 -23.32 -137.93
C SER A 415 24.22 -22.62 -139.28
N GLU A 416 24.78 -23.35 -140.26
CA GLU A 416 25.01 -22.83 -141.61
C GLU A 416 23.71 -22.89 -142.44
N ALA A 417 23.28 -21.74 -142.97
CA ALA A 417 22.07 -21.58 -143.78
C ALA A 417 22.17 -20.33 -144.67
N GLY A 418 21.18 -20.12 -145.54
CA GLY A 418 21.09 -18.91 -146.39
C GLY A 418 21.62 -19.07 -147.81
N TYR A 419 22.05 -20.28 -148.20
CA TYR A 419 22.34 -20.59 -149.60
C TYR A 419 21.07 -20.46 -150.45
N HIS A 420 21.14 -19.63 -151.47
CA HIS A 420 20.09 -19.45 -152.46
C HIS A 420 20.72 -19.13 -153.81
N VAL A 421 19.97 -19.40 -154.88
CA VAL A 421 20.37 -19.07 -156.25
C VAL A 421 19.58 -17.86 -156.73
N HIS A 422 20.22 -17.00 -157.52
CA HIS A 422 19.56 -15.91 -158.21
C HIS A 422 19.42 -16.27 -159.70
N ASN A 423 18.27 -15.96 -160.28
CA ASN A 423 18.06 -16.02 -161.71
C ASN A 423 18.04 -14.59 -162.25
N ALA A 424 18.85 -14.31 -163.27
CA ALA A 424 18.88 -13.02 -163.94
C ALA A 424 18.71 -13.21 -165.45
N TYR A 425 17.79 -12.45 -166.04
CA TYR A 425 17.56 -12.42 -167.48
C TYR A 425 17.97 -11.04 -167.99
N GLY A 426 18.98 -11.01 -168.87
CA GLY A 426 19.49 -9.78 -169.48
C GLY A 426 19.42 -9.86 -171.00
N HIS A 427 19.15 -8.72 -171.64
CA HIS A 427 19.17 -8.54 -173.10
C HIS A 427 20.50 -7.89 -173.50
N MET A 428 21.21 -8.45 -174.48
CA MET A 428 22.42 -7.84 -175.06
C MET A 428 22.14 -7.41 -176.50
N ASP A 429 22.36 -6.13 -176.83
CA ASP A 429 22.22 -5.61 -178.19
C ASP A 429 23.50 -5.84 -179.03
N SER A 430 23.36 -6.53 -180.17
CA SER A 430 24.45 -6.87 -181.09
C SER A 430 24.61 -5.84 -182.23
N GLY A 431 25.83 -5.32 -182.42
CA GLY A 431 26.18 -4.47 -183.57
C GLY A 431 26.72 -5.27 -184.77
N GLY A 432 25.85 -5.62 -185.72
CA GLY A 432 26.23 -5.83 -187.14
C GLY A 432 25.98 -7.21 -187.76
N ALA A 433 24.96 -7.26 -188.64
CA ALA A 433 24.60 -8.30 -189.64
C ALA A 433 23.69 -9.48 -189.21
N LYS A 434 22.43 -9.37 -189.68
CA LYS A 434 21.18 -10.12 -189.46
C LYS A 434 21.18 -11.50 -190.16
N ARG A 435 20.44 -12.55 -189.76
CA ARG A 435 19.06 -12.66 -189.23
C ARG A 435 18.87 -14.00 -188.49
N GLY A 436 18.06 -14.00 -187.42
CA GLY A 436 17.28 -15.17 -186.98
C GLY A 436 17.60 -15.71 -185.58
N THR A 437 16.96 -15.12 -184.57
CA THR A 437 16.70 -15.56 -183.18
C THR A 437 17.43 -16.81 -182.66
N ASP A 438 18.57 -16.62 -181.99
CA ASP A 438 19.03 -17.58 -180.98
C ASP A 438 19.24 -16.86 -179.64
N PHE A 439 18.41 -17.25 -178.68
CA PHE A 439 18.57 -16.99 -177.26
C PHE A 439 19.74 -17.85 -176.76
N ALA A 440 20.95 -17.29 -176.68
CA ALA A 440 22.09 -17.97 -176.08
C ALA A 440 22.37 -17.42 -174.68
N LEU A 441 21.75 -18.02 -173.65
CA LEU A 441 22.48 -18.29 -172.41
C LEU A 441 23.34 -19.52 -172.75
N ALA A 442 24.53 -19.26 -173.29
CA ALA A 442 25.32 -20.20 -174.07
C ALA A 442 25.65 -21.50 -173.34
N ASP A 443 25.32 -22.64 -173.98
CA ASP A 443 26.06 -23.89 -173.85
C ASP A 443 27.26 -23.83 -174.83
N ALA A 444 28.47 -24.04 -174.29
CA ALA A 444 29.73 -24.36 -174.95
C ALA A 444 30.13 -23.72 -176.31
N GLY A 445 29.68 -22.50 -176.63
CA GLY A 445 30.10 -21.77 -177.85
C GLY A 445 31.37 -20.89 -177.65
N PRO A 446 32.18 -20.60 -178.70
CA PRO A 446 33.46 -19.87 -178.61
C PRO A 446 33.40 -18.39 -178.14
N GLY A 447 32.25 -17.92 -177.65
CA GLY A 447 32.03 -16.57 -177.15
C GLY A 447 31.27 -16.52 -175.81
N ALA A 448 31.11 -17.65 -175.13
CA ALA A 448 30.45 -17.72 -173.83
C ALA A 448 31.33 -17.09 -172.74
N THR A 449 30.96 -15.91 -172.24
CA THR A 449 31.60 -15.33 -171.06
C THR A 449 30.90 -15.86 -169.80
N SER A 450 31.54 -16.77 -169.08
CA SER A 450 31.18 -16.98 -167.67
C SER A 450 31.55 -15.73 -166.90
N ARG A 451 30.59 -15.13 -166.21
CA ARG A 451 30.83 -14.00 -165.31
C ARG A 451 30.21 -14.34 -163.96
N ASP A 452 31.06 -14.50 -162.98
CA ASP A 452 30.63 -14.60 -161.59
C ASP A 452 30.05 -13.25 -161.15
N THR A 453 29.05 -13.29 -160.26
CA THR A 453 28.51 -12.07 -159.66
C THR A 453 29.52 -11.44 -158.70
N ASN A 454 29.42 -10.13 -158.45
CA ASN A 454 30.23 -9.47 -157.44
C ASN A 454 29.88 -10.00 -156.03
N GLY A 455 30.87 -10.06 -155.12
CA GLY A 455 30.64 -10.48 -153.73
C GLY A 455 29.64 -9.56 -153.02
N ALA A 456 28.47 -10.10 -152.68
CA ALA A 456 27.39 -9.42 -151.96
C ALA A 456 26.73 -10.40 -150.96
N GLY A 457 25.94 -9.89 -150.01
CA GLY A 457 25.24 -10.73 -149.03
C GLY A 457 25.98 -10.93 -147.70
N ILE A 458 27.10 -10.23 -147.45
CA ILE A 458 27.65 -10.11 -146.09
C ILE A 458 26.62 -9.37 -145.24
N HIS A 459 26.08 -10.07 -144.26
CA HIS A 459 25.14 -9.51 -143.30
C HIS A 459 25.41 -10.14 -141.93
N VAL A 460 24.85 -9.50 -140.90
CA VAL A 460 24.88 -9.99 -139.53
C VAL A 460 23.46 -10.09 -139.02
N HIS A 461 23.25 -11.02 -138.09
CA HIS A 461 21.99 -11.15 -137.37
C HIS A 461 22.16 -10.64 -135.95
N ASN A 462 21.13 -9.97 -135.44
CA ASN A 462 21.03 -9.69 -134.01
C ASN A 462 20.28 -10.83 -133.34
N THR A 463 20.90 -11.51 -132.38
CA THR A 463 20.27 -12.58 -131.59
C THR A 463 20.18 -12.16 -130.14
N TRP A 464 18.96 -12.01 -129.64
CA TRP A 464 18.70 -11.72 -128.24
C TRP A 464 18.61 -13.03 -127.43
N ILE A 465 19.52 -13.23 -126.47
CA ILE A 465 19.52 -14.43 -125.59
C ILE A 465 18.54 -14.25 -124.42
N GLY A 466 18.45 -13.03 -123.90
CA GLY A 466 17.55 -12.66 -122.79
C GLY A 466 18.11 -12.94 -121.39
N PRO A 467 17.46 -12.37 -120.36
CA PRO A 467 17.83 -12.60 -118.97
C PRO A 467 17.39 -13.99 -118.50
N HIS A 468 18.12 -14.55 -117.54
CA HIS A 468 17.71 -15.75 -116.82
C HIS A 468 18.00 -15.60 -115.32
N GLY A 469 17.37 -16.43 -114.50
CA GLY A 469 17.58 -16.47 -113.06
C GLY A 469 17.74 -17.91 -112.57
N HIS A 470 18.36 -18.06 -111.39
CA HIS A 470 18.53 -19.35 -110.72
C HIS A 470 17.91 -19.28 -109.32
N THR A 471 17.53 -20.43 -108.77
CA THR A 471 17.13 -20.58 -107.36
C THR A 471 18.22 -21.33 -106.59
N VAL A 472 18.46 -20.96 -105.33
CA VAL A 472 19.43 -21.63 -104.45
C VAL A 472 18.75 -21.96 -103.13
N TYR A 473 18.82 -23.23 -102.73
CA TYR A 473 18.32 -23.69 -101.45
C TYR A 473 19.40 -23.54 -100.36
N ILE A 474 19.10 -22.80 -99.29
CA ILE A 474 20.05 -22.50 -98.19
C ILE A 474 19.96 -23.53 -97.05
N GLY A 475 18.78 -24.08 -96.77
CA GLY A 475 18.55 -25.06 -95.71
C GLY A 475 18.30 -24.48 -94.31
N PRO A 476 17.78 -25.29 -93.36
CA PRO A 476 17.59 -24.88 -91.97
C PRO A 476 18.89 -24.85 -91.18
N HIS A 477 18.98 -23.97 -90.18
CA HIS A 477 20.08 -23.93 -89.21
C HIS A 477 19.55 -23.54 -87.81
N GLY A 478 20.39 -23.63 -86.77
CA GLY A 478 20.02 -23.30 -85.40
C GLY A 478 21.16 -22.63 -84.63
N HIS A 479 20.86 -22.20 -83.40
CA HIS A 479 21.78 -21.48 -82.51
C HIS A 479 21.77 -22.08 -81.10
N LEU A 480 22.90 -21.99 -80.41
CA LEU A 480 22.99 -22.27 -78.98
C LEU A 480 22.54 -21.03 -78.20
N VAL A 481 21.66 -21.23 -77.22
CA VAL A 481 21.23 -20.16 -76.30
C VAL A 481 21.68 -20.52 -74.90
N ILE A 482 22.44 -19.63 -74.27
CA ILE A 482 22.91 -19.74 -72.88
C ILE A 482 22.23 -18.64 -72.09
N VAL A 483 21.72 -18.98 -70.90
CA VAL A 483 21.19 -18.02 -69.93
C VAL A 483 22.11 -18.05 -68.73
N ASP A 484 22.84 -16.96 -68.50
CA ASP A 484 23.77 -16.85 -67.39
C ASP A 484 23.01 -16.64 -66.06
N PRO A 485 23.59 -17.06 -64.91
CA PRO A 485 23.02 -16.82 -63.60
C PRO A 485 22.87 -15.33 -63.30
N ASP A 486 21.78 -14.94 -62.66
CA ASP A 486 21.52 -13.57 -62.19
C ASP A 486 20.91 -13.60 -60.77
N GLY A 487 21.40 -12.71 -59.90
CA GLY A 487 20.96 -12.62 -58.50
C GLY A 487 22.08 -12.31 -57.50
N ASN A 488 21.68 -12.15 -56.23
CA ASN A 488 22.59 -11.99 -55.08
C ASN A 488 22.92 -13.36 -54.45
N GLU A 489 23.83 -13.36 -53.47
CA GLU A 489 24.17 -14.56 -52.68
C GLU A 489 22.98 -15.11 -51.88
N GLU A 490 22.06 -14.25 -51.44
CA GLU A 490 20.86 -14.62 -50.68
C GLU A 490 19.59 -14.04 -51.30
N VAL A 491 18.50 -14.82 -51.26
CA VAL A 491 17.15 -14.37 -51.59
C VAL A 491 16.57 -13.63 -50.39
N THR A 492 16.50 -12.31 -50.49
CA THR A 492 16.05 -11.44 -49.40
C THR A 492 14.71 -10.76 -49.69
N VAL A 493 13.99 -10.45 -48.62
CA VAL A 493 12.91 -9.45 -48.62
C VAL A 493 13.39 -8.24 -47.84
N LYS A 494 12.75 -7.07 -48.02
CA LYS A 494 13.06 -5.88 -47.20
C LYS A 494 12.98 -6.25 -45.72
N ASN A 495 14.08 -6.05 -45.00
CA ASN A 495 14.22 -6.41 -43.60
C ASN A 495 15.02 -5.35 -42.84
N ILE A 496 14.93 -5.37 -41.51
CA ILE A 496 15.72 -4.54 -40.59
C ILE A 496 16.37 -5.50 -39.60
N ALA A 497 17.67 -5.34 -39.36
CA ALA A 497 18.41 -6.16 -38.42
C ALA A 497 18.06 -5.81 -36.97
N PHE A 498 17.68 -6.82 -36.20
CA PHE A 498 17.51 -6.79 -34.75
C PHE A 498 18.28 -7.96 -34.16
N ASN A 499 18.75 -7.82 -32.93
CA ASN A 499 19.34 -8.92 -32.18
C ASN A 499 18.24 -9.78 -31.59
N TYR A 500 18.22 -11.09 -31.89
CA TYR A 500 17.33 -12.01 -31.21
C TYR A 500 17.87 -12.30 -29.80
N ILE A 501 17.08 -11.94 -28.78
CA ILE A 501 17.35 -12.23 -27.38
C ILE A 501 16.28 -13.16 -26.79
N VAL A 502 16.60 -13.81 -25.68
CA VAL A 502 15.67 -14.68 -24.95
C VAL A 502 15.77 -14.42 -23.46
N ARG A 503 14.62 -14.45 -22.77
CA ARG A 503 14.55 -14.34 -21.30
C ARG A 503 15.02 -15.64 -20.66
N LEU A 504 15.90 -15.56 -19.65
CA LEU A 504 16.53 -16.73 -19.02
C LEU A 504 15.65 -17.39 -17.94
N ALA A 505 14.96 -16.60 -17.12
CA ALA A 505 14.10 -17.05 -16.02
C ALA A 505 12.78 -16.28 -16.03
#